data_AF-A0A8H4BLH1-F1
#
_entry.id   AF-A0A8H4BLH1-F1
#
_cell.length_a   1.000
_cell.length_b   1.000
_cell.length_c   1.000
_cell.angle_alpha   90.00
_cell.angle_beta   90.00
_cell.angle_gamma   90.00
#
_symmetry.space_group_name_H-M   'P 1'
#
loop_
_entity.id
_entity.type
_entity.pdbx_description
1 polymer ?
#
loop_
_entity_poly.entity_id
_entity_poly.type
_entity_poly.pdbx_seq_one_letter_code
_entity_poly.pdbx_strand_id
1 'polypeptide(L)'
;MLKIITFILFLFVALIAAADINYIMALKSPVTDKTYKEARADVESAGGKVTYEFRAAFKAVLVSLPSEHVSTLSSKPYVEFMEEDKSVHIA
;
A
#
# COMPACT_ATOMS: atom_id res chain seq x y z
N MET A 1 -11.12 27.37 24.11
CA MET A 1 -10.32 27.27 22.87
C MET A 1 -9.36 26.07 22.90
N LEU A 2 -8.49 25.93 23.91
CA LEU A 2 -7.56 24.78 24.02
C LEU A 2 -8.26 23.41 23.91
N LYS A 3 -9.38 23.21 24.64
CA LYS A 3 -10.16 21.95 24.62
C LYS A 3 -10.74 21.61 23.23
N ILE A 4 -11.11 22.61 22.43
CA ILE A 4 -11.66 22.41 21.08
C ILE A 4 -10.54 22.00 20.12
N ILE A 5 -9.38 22.65 20.22
CA ILE A 5 -8.20 22.31 19.42
C ILE A 5 -7.72 20.89 19.74
N THR A 6 -7.68 20.51 21.03
CA THR A 6 -7.32 19.14 21.43
C THR A 6 -8.32 18.11 20.92
N PHE A 7 -9.61 18.41 20.95
CA PHE A 7 -10.66 17.51 20.45
C PHE A 7 -10.58 17.31 18.93
N ILE A 8 -10.33 18.38 18.16
CA ILE A 8 -10.13 18.30 16.71
C ILE A 8 -8.88 17.50 16.36
N LEU A 9 -7.77 17.70 17.10
CA LEU A 9 -6.54 16.94 16.90
C LEU A 9 -6.75 15.44 17.18
N PHE A 10 -7.53 15.10 18.22
CA PHE A 10 -7.84 13.72 18.55
C PHE A 10 -8.72 13.05 17.49
N LEU A 11 -9.70 13.77 16.94
CA LEU A 11 -10.52 13.32 15.81
C LEU A 11 -9.69 13.11 14.54
N PHE A 12 -8.72 13.99 14.28
CA PHE A 12 -7.81 13.87 13.14
C PHE A 12 -6.92 12.63 13.27
N VAL A 13 -6.35 12.37 14.46
CA VAL A 13 -5.56 11.15 14.73
C VAL A 13 -6.41 9.88 14.61
N ALA A 14 -7.67 9.90 15.09
CA ALA A 14 -8.57 8.77 14.98
C ALA A 14 -9.01 8.48 13.53
N LEU A 15 -9.12 9.50 12.67
CA LEU A 15 -9.41 9.34 11.24
C LEU A 15 -8.22 8.75 10.46
N ILE A 16 -6.98 9.01 10.89
CA ILE A 16 -5.77 8.42 10.27
C ILE A 16 -5.65 6.92 10.61
N ALA A 17 -6.33 6.45 11.65
CA ALA A 17 -6.33 5.04 12.06
C ALA A 17 -7.33 4.16 11.29
N ALA A 18 -7.74 4.55 10.08
CA ALA A 18 -8.38 3.61 9.16
C ALA A 18 -7.44 2.40 8.99
N ALA A 19 -7.94 1.19 9.24
CA ALA A 19 -7.09 0.01 9.30
C ALA A 19 -6.36 -0.21 7.97
N ASP A 20 -5.02 -0.13 7.97
CA ASP A 20 -4.23 -0.46 6.79
C ASP A 20 -4.56 -1.89 6.35
N ILE A 21 -4.93 -2.05 5.07
CA ILE A 21 -5.17 -3.37 4.47
C ILE A 21 -3.91 -3.79 3.72
N ASN A 22 -3.58 -5.08 3.78
CA ASN A 22 -2.45 -5.62 3.03
C ASN A 22 -2.88 -5.96 1.60
N TYR A 23 -2.05 -5.57 0.64
CA TYR A 23 -2.23 -5.90 -0.78
C TYR A 23 -0.93 -6.47 -1.35
N ILE A 24 -1.08 -7.42 -2.27
CA ILE A 24 -0.02 -7.87 -3.17
C ILE A 24 -0.10 -7.00 -4.42
N MET A 25 0.96 -6.24 -4.70
CA MET A 25 1.11 -5.45 -5.92
C MET A 25 2.09 -6.15 -6.86
N ALA A 26 1.56 -6.81 -7.89
CA ALA A 26 2.37 -7.46 -8.91
C ALA A 26 2.95 -6.43 -9.89
N LEU A 27 4.21 -6.62 -10.26
CA LEU A 27 4.95 -5.68 -11.10
C LEU A 27 5.02 -6.18 -12.55
N LYS A 28 4.73 -5.28 -13.49
CA LYS A 28 4.78 -5.56 -14.92
C LYS A 28 6.23 -5.75 -15.39
N SER A 29 6.50 -6.81 -16.15
CA SER A 29 7.83 -7.09 -16.68
C SER A 29 8.23 -6.14 -17.82
N PRO A 30 9.52 -5.81 -17.98
CA PRO A 30 10.65 -6.25 -17.16
C PRO A 30 10.76 -5.47 -15.84
N VAL A 31 11.06 -6.17 -14.75
CA VAL A 31 11.20 -5.56 -13.42
C VAL A 31 12.67 -5.33 -13.08
N THR A 32 13.00 -4.09 -12.70
CA THR A 32 14.36 -3.67 -12.32
C THR A 32 14.38 -3.14 -10.89
N ASP A 33 15.57 -2.94 -10.31
CA ASP A 33 15.70 -2.26 -9.01
C ASP A 33 15.11 -0.85 -9.02
N LYS A 34 15.10 -0.17 -10.18
CA LYS A 34 14.42 1.11 -10.33
C LYS A 34 12.91 0.97 -10.12
N THR A 35 12.31 -0.09 -10.67
CA THR A 35 10.88 -0.39 -10.50
C THR A 35 10.51 -0.59 -9.03
N TYR A 36 11.32 -1.32 -8.27
CA TYR A 36 11.09 -1.50 -6.84
C TYR A 36 11.20 -0.19 -6.05
N LYS A 37 12.20 0.65 -6.37
CA LYS A 37 12.37 1.97 -5.74
C LYS A 37 11.19 2.90 -6.04
N GLU A 38 10.73 2.90 -7.29
CA GLU A 38 9.57 3.68 -7.72
C GLU A 38 8.29 3.22 -7.01
N ALA A 39 8.02 1.92 -7.00
CA ALA A 39 6.87 1.36 -6.31
C ALA A 39 6.86 1.69 -4.81
N ARG A 40 8.02 1.59 -4.15
CA ARG A 40 8.16 1.97 -2.73
C ARG A 40 7.87 3.45 -2.50
N ALA A 41 8.48 4.33 -3.30
CA ALA A 41 8.29 5.78 -3.15
C ALA A 41 6.82 6.18 -3.35
N ASP A 42 6.14 5.58 -4.33
CA ASP A 42 4.72 5.85 -4.58
C ASP A 42 3.82 5.31 -3.46
N VAL A 43 4.13 4.14 -2.90
CA VAL A 43 3.41 3.58 -1.73
C VAL A 43 3.58 4.46 -0.50
N GLU A 44 4.81 4.88 -0.19
CA GLU A 44 5.11 5.75 0.95
C GLU A 44 4.47 7.15 0.77
N SER A 45 4.44 7.67 -0.45
CA SER A 45 3.76 8.94 -0.77
C SER A 45 2.23 8.85 -0.62
N ALA A 46 1.66 7.65 -0.75
CA ALA A 46 0.25 7.37 -0.50
C ALA A 46 -0.05 7.07 0.98
N GLY A 47 0.91 7.28 1.88
CA GLY A 47 0.75 7.00 3.32
C GLY A 47 0.85 5.51 3.68
N GLY A 48 1.21 4.66 2.72
CA GLY A 48 1.40 3.23 2.94
C GLY A 48 2.83 2.85 3.31
N LYS A 49 3.05 1.54 3.42
CA LYS A 49 4.36 0.93 3.69
C LYS A 49 4.55 -0.33 2.86
N VAL A 50 5.76 -0.53 2.33
CA VAL A 50 6.17 -1.80 1.72
C VAL A 50 6.73 -2.71 2.80
N THR A 51 6.07 -3.84 3.06
CA THR A 51 6.44 -4.79 4.12
C THR A 51 7.32 -5.93 3.61
N TYR A 52 7.23 -6.28 2.32
CA TYR A 52 8.05 -7.33 1.71
C TYR A 52 8.20 -7.14 0.19
N GLU A 53 9.29 -7.63 -0.38
CA GLU A 53 9.54 -7.60 -1.82
C GLU A 53 9.76 -9.02 -2.35
N PHE A 54 8.87 -9.47 -3.23
CA PHE A 54 9.04 -10.72 -3.97
C PHE A 54 9.96 -10.47 -5.16
N ARG A 55 11.16 -11.06 -5.12
CA ARG A 55 12.23 -10.83 -6.12
C ARG A 55 12.58 -12.06 -6.96
N ALA A 56 11.97 -13.21 -6.71
CA ALA A 56 12.27 -14.47 -7.39
C ALA A 56 11.43 -14.62 -8.68
N ALA A 57 10.72 -15.75 -8.85
CA ALA A 57 9.88 -16.01 -10.02
C ALA A 57 8.67 -15.05 -10.11
N PHE A 58 8.10 -14.71 -8.97
CA PHE A 58 7.03 -13.72 -8.86
C PHE A 58 7.64 -12.37 -8.47
N LYS A 59 7.38 -11.33 -9.28
CA LYS A 59 7.87 -9.97 -9.04
C LYS A 59 6.72 -9.14 -8.48
N ALA A 60 6.77 -8.86 -7.19
CA ALA A 60 5.71 -8.14 -6.49
C ALA A 60 6.24 -7.43 -5.25
N VAL A 61 5.43 -6.54 -4.69
CA VAL A 61 5.64 -5.96 -3.36
C VAL A 61 4.40 -6.19 -2.50
N LEU A 62 4.61 -6.60 -1.25
CA LEU A 62 3.57 -6.62 -0.23
C LEU A 62 3.48 -5.23 0.38
N VAL A 63 2.30 -4.63 0.32
CA VAL A 63 2.07 -3.25 0.74
C VAL A 63 0.93 -3.21 1.75
N SER A 64 1.05 -2.30 2.71
CA SER A 64 0.02 -2.02 3.71
C SER A 64 -0.34 -0.55 3.55
N LEU A 65 -1.58 -0.26 3.16
CA LEU A 65 -2.02 1.09 2.82
C LEU A 65 -3.54 1.27 2.97
N PRO A 66 -4.04 2.51 3.00
CA PRO A 66 -5.47 2.81 2.95
C PRO A 66 -6.10 2.35 1.63
N SER A 67 -7.28 1.75 1.71
CA SER A 67 -7.98 1.13 0.56
C SER A 67 -8.32 2.12 -0.57
N GLU A 68 -8.53 3.39 -0.23
CA GLU A 68 -8.87 4.48 -1.16
C GLU A 68 -7.74 4.80 -2.14
N HIS A 69 -6.49 4.43 -1.83
CA HIS A 69 -5.32 4.67 -2.67
C HIS A 69 -5.00 3.52 -3.63
N VAL A 70 -5.67 2.37 -3.48
CA VAL A 70 -5.41 1.17 -4.29
C VAL A 70 -5.70 1.42 -5.77
N SER A 71 -6.82 2.10 -6.09
CA SER A 71 -7.17 2.42 -7.48
C SER A 71 -6.09 3.26 -8.16
N THR A 72 -5.55 4.25 -7.43
CA THR A 72 -4.48 5.13 -7.92
C THR A 72 -3.20 4.34 -8.20
N LEU A 73 -2.75 3.51 -7.26
CA LEU A 73 -1.55 2.69 -7.44
C LEU A 73 -1.72 1.61 -8.51
N SER A 74 -2.90 0.98 -8.59
CA SER A 74 -3.19 -0.06 -9.58
C SER A 74 -3.11 0.44 -11.02
N SER A 75 -3.31 1.74 -11.24
CA SER A 75 -3.24 2.39 -12.56
C SER A 75 -1.80 2.72 -13.01
N LYS A 76 -0.80 2.56 -12.13
CA LYS A 76 0.58 2.92 -12.44
C LYS A 76 1.14 2.02 -13.56
N PRO A 77 1.95 2.56 -14.49
CA PRO A 77 2.41 1.80 -15.65
C PRO A 77 3.20 0.54 -15.31
N TYR A 78 3.91 0.56 -14.17
CA TYR A 78 4.74 -0.54 -13.68
C TYR A 78 3.95 -1.60 -12.90
N VAL A 79 2.64 -1.40 -12.67
CA VAL A 79 1.78 -2.36 -11.98
C VAL A 79 1.10 -3.26 -13.02
N GLU A 80 1.10 -4.56 -12.74
CA GLU A 80 0.36 -5.57 -13.50
C GLU A 80 -1.05 -5.72 -12.91
N PHE A 81 -1.12 -5.97 -11.61
CA PHE A 81 -2.36 -6.00 -10.84
C PHE A 81 -2.09 -5.71 -9.36
N MET A 82 -3.16 -5.39 -8.63
CA MET A 82 -3.17 -5.37 -7.18
C MET A 82 -4.31 -6.24 -6.66
N GLU A 83 -4.04 -7.06 -5.66
CA GLU A 83 -5.04 -7.87 -4.97
C GLU A 83 -4.88 -7.76 -3.45
N GLU A 84 -5.98 -7.89 -2.73
CA GLU A 84 -5.96 -7.93 -1.27
C GLU A 84 -5.33 -9.23 -0.78
N ASP A 85 -4.39 -9.15 0.17
CA ASP A 85 -3.73 -10.31 0.76
C ASP A 85 -4.71 -11.04 1.70
N LYS A 86 -5.08 -12.28 1.35
CA LYS A 86 -6.13 -13.05 2.01
C LYS A 86 -5.61 -14.41 2.47
N SER A 87 -6.18 -14.87 3.59
CA SER A 87 -6.00 -16.25 4.04
C SER A 87 -6.71 -17.22 3.11
N VAL A 88 -5.99 -18.25 2.65
CA VAL A 88 -6.54 -19.37 1.88
C VAL A 88 -6.73 -20.59 2.77
N HIS A 89 -7.82 -21.34 2.57
CA HIS A 89 -8.11 -22.57 3.30
C HIS A 89 -8.07 -23.76 2.33
N ILE A 90 -7.47 -24.87 2.77
CA ILE A 90 -7.48 -26.15 2.04
C ILE A 90 -8.67 -26.96 2.55
N ALA A 91 -9.48 -27.47 1.62
CA ALA A 91 -10.63 -28.34 1.91
C ALA A 91 -10.21 -29.78 2.22
#